data_AF-A0AAN8PBR1-F1
#
_entry.id   AF-A0AAN8PBR1-F1
#
_cell.length_a   1.000
_cell.length_b   1.000
_cell.length_c   1.000
_cell.angle_alpha   90.00
_cell.angle_beta   90.00
_cell.angle_gamma   90.00
#
_symmetry.space_group_name_H-M   'P 1'
#
loop_
_entity.id
_entity.type
_entity.pdbx_description
1 polymer ?
#
loop_
_entity_poly.entity_id
_entity_poly.type
_entity_poly.pdbx_seq_one_letter_code
_entity_poly.pdbx_strand_id
1 'polypeptide(L)'
;MLSNRECEWLCRLLRDQTRSPDEISVVIGSGVGECHFGKTIKELGSTWSADLGPPFGVMYCIRCECVPFQKKRRIVAKVQCRNIKHECPKPTCDEPVLLPGKCCKTCLGDQKFVYLLDWNITNA
;
A
#
# COMPACT_ATOMS: atom_id res chain seq x y z
N MET A 1 -6.40 -11.34 4.48
CA MET A 1 -7.66 -11.40 3.68
C MET A 1 -8.72 -10.49 4.27
N LEU A 2 -9.23 -9.59 3.43
CA LEU A 2 -10.25 -8.60 3.75
C LEU A 2 -11.67 -9.14 3.55
N SER A 3 -12.65 -8.45 4.11
CA SER A 3 -14.07 -8.67 3.84
C SER A 3 -14.50 -8.12 2.47
N ASN A 4 -15.62 -8.61 1.92
CA ASN A 4 -16.14 -8.13 0.63
C ASN A 4 -16.33 -6.61 0.58
N ARG A 5 -16.79 -6.00 1.68
CA ARG A 5 -16.99 -4.54 1.75
C ARG A 5 -15.69 -3.76 1.65
N GLU A 6 -14.63 -4.27 2.28
CA GLU A 6 -13.28 -3.66 2.21
C GLU A 6 -12.67 -3.84 0.81
N CYS A 7 -12.83 -5.02 0.19
CA CYS A 7 -12.38 -5.28 -1.17
C CYS A 7 -13.11 -4.41 -2.20
N GLU A 8 -14.44 -4.35 -2.15
CA GLU A 8 -15.23 -3.48 -3.04
C GLU A 8 -14.81 -2.02 -2.92
N TRP A 9 -14.54 -1.57 -1.68
CA TRP A 9 -14.05 -0.22 -1.44
C TRP A 9 -12.66 0.01 -2.05
N LEU A 10 -11.70 -0.90 -1.84
CA LEU A 10 -10.38 -0.80 -2.47
C LEU A 10 -10.47 -0.81 -4.00
N CYS A 11 -11.38 -1.62 -4.57
CA CYS A 11 -11.66 -1.61 -6.00
C CYS A 11 -12.26 -0.29 -6.48
N ARG A 12 -13.03 0.44 -5.65
CA ARG A 12 -13.50 1.79 -5.98
C ARG A 12 -12.36 2.81 -5.89
N LEU A 13 -11.53 2.73 -4.85
CA LEU A 13 -10.32 3.55 -4.67
C LEU A 13 -9.35 3.41 -5.86
N LEU A 14 -9.19 2.20 -6.39
CA LEU A 14 -8.37 1.93 -7.58
C LEU A 14 -8.97 2.49 -8.88
N ARG A 15 -10.29 2.64 -8.96
CA ARG A 15 -11.02 3.14 -10.14
C ARG A 15 -11.23 4.65 -10.11
N ASP A 16 -11.35 5.25 -8.93
CA ASP A 16 -11.56 6.69 -8.74
C ASP A 16 -10.23 7.44 -8.82
N GLN A 17 -9.73 7.63 -10.05
CA GLN A 17 -8.59 8.53 -10.35
C GLN A 17 -9.00 10.02 -10.35
N THR A 18 -10.28 10.34 -10.08
CA THR A 18 -10.83 11.69 -10.21
C THR A 18 -10.87 12.49 -8.91
N ARG A 19 -10.66 11.84 -7.75
CA ARG A 19 -10.47 12.52 -6.47
C ARG A 19 -8.99 12.76 -6.19
N SER A 20 -8.66 13.97 -5.77
CA SER A 20 -7.34 14.32 -5.23
C SER A 20 -6.83 13.23 -4.26
N PRO A 21 -5.52 12.91 -4.27
CA PRO A 21 -4.89 12.00 -3.30
C PRO A 21 -5.21 12.29 -1.83
N ASP A 22 -5.60 13.53 -1.52
CA ASP A 22 -5.90 14.01 -0.18
C ASP A 22 -7.32 13.66 0.31
N GLU A 23 -8.23 13.25 -0.58
CA GLU A 23 -9.66 13.09 -0.24
C GLU A 23 -10.08 11.64 0.06
N ILE A 24 -9.19 10.65 -0.13
CA ILE A 24 -9.53 9.23 0.05
C ILE A 24 -9.33 8.80 1.51
N SER A 25 -10.21 9.29 2.38
CA SER A 25 -10.20 9.03 3.82
C SER A 25 -11.42 8.23 4.25
N VAL A 26 -11.51 6.93 3.92
CA VAL A 26 -12.71 6.14 4.28
C VAL A 26 -12.50 5.37 5.56
N VAL A 27 -13.29 5.73 6.57
CA VAL A 27 -13.29 5.14 7.91
C VAL A 27 -13.75 3.68 7.83
N ILE A 28 -12.82 2.74 7.84
CA ILE A 28 -13.12 1.32 8.05
C ILE A 28 -12.96 1.03 9.55
N GLY A 29 -13.92 0.32 10.12
CA GLY A 29 -14.21 0.19 11.57
C GLY A 29 -12.99 0.21 12.49
N SER A 30 -13.06 1.00 13.55
CA SER A 30 -11.91 1.27 14.42
C SER A 30 -12.34 1.50 15.87
N GLY A 31 -11.50 1.04 16.78
CA GLY A 31 -11.58 1.27 18.22
C GLY A 31 -10.89 2.56 18.64
N VAL A 32 -10.69 2.74 19.95
CA VAL A 32 -9.87 3.83 20.49
C VAL A 32 -8.40 3.40 20.36
N GLY A 33 -7.62 4.09 19.52
CA GLY A 33 -6.18 3.84 19.40
C GLY A 33 -5.75 2.73 18.44
N GLU A 34 -6.68 1.98 17.85
CA GLU A 34 -6.36 0.89 16.92
C GLU A 34 -7.33 0.79 15.73
N CYS A 35 -6.79 0.39 14.58
CA CYS A 35 -7.55 0.18 13.35
C CYS A 35 -7.71 -1.31 13.05
N HIS A 36 -8.90 -1.71 12.61
CA HIS A 36 -9.12 -3.07 12.11
C HIS A 36 -9.10 -3.03 10.58
N PHE A 37 -8.31 -3.90 9.97
CA PHE A 37 -8.24 -4.06 8.52
C PHE A 37 -8.22 -5.54 8.18
N GLY A 38 -9.33 -6.02 7.62
CA GLY A 38 -9.62 -7.45 7.50
C GLY A 38 -9.61 -8.16 8.85
N LYS A 39 -8.68 -9.10 9.02
CA LYS A 39 -8.48 -9.86 10.26
C LYS A 39 -7.32 -9.35 11.12
N THR A 40 -6.66 -8.26 10.69
CA THR A 40 -5.48 -7.72 11.37
C THR A 40 -5.83 -6.45 12.13
N ILE A 41 -5.23 -6.31 13.31
CA ILE A 41 -5.24 -5.07 14.10
C ILE A 41 -3.98 -4.28 13.74
N LYS A 42 -4.13 -2.97 13.57
CA LYS A 42 -3.08 -2.03 13.20
C LYS A 42 -3.01 -0.92 14.23
N GLU A 43 -1.81 -0.68 14.73
CA GLU A 43 -1.54 0.37 15.71
C GLU A 43 -1.66 1.76 15.07
N LEU A 44 -2.04 2.76 15.87
CA LEU A 44 -2.06 4.16 15.44
C LEU A 44 -0.69 4.59 14.90
N GLY A 45 -0.67 5.25 13.74
CA GLY A 45 0.53 5.69 13.03
C GLY A 45 1.21 4.61 12.18
N SER A 46 0.77 3.34 12.26
CA SER A 46 1.34 2.30 11.42
C SER A 46 0.94 2.47 9.95
N THR A 47 1.86 2.13 9.03
CA THR A 47 1.61 2.15 7.57
C THR A 47 1.88 0.78 6.95
N TRP A 48 1.08 0.36 5.96
CA TRP A 48 1.20 -0.94 5.29
C TRP A 48 0.68 -0.93 3.85
N SER A 49 1.02 -1.96 3.07
CA SER A 49 0.42 -2.22 1.76
C SER A 49 -0.85 -3.07 1.90
N ALA A 50 -1.92 -2.72 1.18
CA ALA A 50 -3.19 -3.45 1.27
C ALA A 50 -3.06 -4.89 0.75
N ASP A 51 -3.54 -5.87 1.53
CA ASP A 51 -3.62 -7.28 1.11
C ASP A 51 -5.06 -7.65 0.79
N LEU A 52 -5.38 -7.80 -0.49
CA LEU A 52 -6.71 -8.17 -0.97
C LEU A 52 -7.00 -9.68 -0.82
N GLY A 53 -5.99 -10.49 -0.49
CA GLY A 53 -6.06 -11.94 -0.54
C GLY A 53 -6.07 -12.51 -1.96
N PRO A 54 -6.05 -13.85 -2.12
CA PRO A 54 -6.07 -14.48 -3.43
C PRO A 54 -7.31 -14.12 -4.26
N PRO A 55 -7.19 -13.98 -5.60
CA PRO A 55 -5.98 -14.13 -6.42
C PRO A 55 -5.09 -12.86 -6.48
N PHE A 56 -5.55 -11.74 -5.92
CA PHE A 56 -4.92 -10.43 -6.14
C PHE A 56 -3.70 -10.19 -5.26
N GLY A 57 -3.69 -10.72 -4.04
CA GLY A 57 -2.58 -10.59 -3.09
C GLY A 57 -2.36 -9.15 -2.63
N VAL A 58 -1.09 -8.79 -2.41
CA VAL A 58 -0.70 -7.48 -1.88
C VAL A 58 -0.58 -6.44 -2.98
N MET A 59 -1.32 -5.35 -2.82
CA MET A 59 -1.30 -4.18 -3.69
C MET A 59 -0.25 -3.19 -3.20
N TYR A 60 0.99 -3.31 -3.68
CA TYR A 60 2.11 -2.48 -3.21
C TYR A 60 1.96 -0.98 -3.50
N CYS A 61 1.14 -0.60 -4.49
CA CYS A 61 0.82 0.80 -4.79
C CYS A 61 -0.33 1.38 -3.97
N ILE A 62 -1.00 0.57 -3.14
CA ILE A 62 -2.00 1.07 -2.21
C ILE A 62 -1.38 1.09 -0.83
N ARG A 63 -1.07 2.30 -0.35
CA ARG A 63 -0.54 2.50 1.00
C ARG A 63 -1.67 2.88 1.93
N CYS A 64 -1.82 2.09 2.99
CA CYS A 64 -2.75 2.32 4.09
C CYS A 64 -2.00 2.83 5.32
N GLU A 65 -2.68 3.63 6.13
CA GLU A 65 -2.22 4.17 7.40
C GLU A 65 -3.35 4.12 8.43
N CYS A 66 -3.02 3.85 9.68
CA CYS A 66 -3.96 3.98 10.79
C CYS A 66 -3.81 5.37 11.41
N VAL A 67 -4.75 6.28 11.13
CA VAL A 67 -4.66 7.70 11.56
C VAL A 67 -5.68 8.03 12.64
N PRO A 68 -5.40 9.00 13.53
CA PRO A 68 -6.41 9.50 14.45
C PRO A 68 -7.49 10.27 13.67
N PHE A 69 -8.75 10.06 14.04
CA PHE A 69 -9.91 10.68 13.43
C PHE A 69 -10.89 11.20 14.47
N GLN A 70 -11.20 12.48 14.36
CA GLN A 70 -12.18 13.14 15.20
C GLN A 70 -13.59 12.77 14.74
N LYS A 71 -14.29 11.94 15.53
CA LYS A 71 -15.70 11.61 15.30
C LYS A 71 -16.56 12.23 16.40
N LYS A 72 -17.22 13.34 16.06
CA LYS A 72 -18.01 14.16 16.99
C LYS A 72 -17.14 14.67 18.15
N ARG A 73 -17.28 14.10 19.35
CA ARG A 73 -16.54 14.48 20.57
C ARG A 73 -15.47 13.45 20.98
N ARG A 74 -15.19 12.44 20.15
CA ARG A 74 -14.24 11.37 20.45
C ARG A 74 -13.17 11.27 19.36
N ILE A 75 -11.93 11.06 19.77
CA ILE A 75 -10.85 10.61 18.89
C ILE A 75 -10.98 9.10 18.79
N VAL A 76 -11.16 8.61 17.57
CA VAL A 76 -11.09 7.18 17.22
C VAL A 76 -9.95 7.00 16.23
N ALA A 77 -9.43 5.78 16.06
CA ALA A 77 -8.55 5.53 14.93
C ALA A 77 -9.38 5.38 13.63
N LYS A 78 -8.76 5.44 12.46
CA LYS A 78 -9.35 5.01 11.19
C LYS A 78 -8.28 4.53 10.24
N VAL A 79 -8.60 3.55 9.40
CA VAL A 79 -7.76 3.23 8.24
C VAL A 79 -7.94 4.31 7.17
N GLN A 80 -6.85 4.81 6.63
CA GLN A 80 -6.84 5.67 5.45
C GLN A 80 -5.92 5.03 4.42
N CYS A 81 -6.41 4.70 3.22
CA CYS A 81 -5.57 4.21 2.14
C CYS A 81 -5.60 5.16 0.96
N ARG A 82 -4.50 5.21 0.21
CA ARG A 82 -4.36 6.02 -1.00
C ARG A 82 -3.51 5.31 -2.05
N ASN A 83 -3.74 5.65 -3.31
CA ASN A 83 -2.95 5.15 -4.42
C ASN A 83 -1.70 6.02 -4.61
N ILE A 84 -0.53 5.46 -4.29
CA ILE A 84 0.75 6.18 -4.35
C ILE A 84 1.46 6.06 -5.70
N LYS A 85 0.82 5.45 -6.70
CA LYS A 85 1.43 5.25 -8.03
C LYS A 85 1.92 6.55 -8.66
N HIS A 86 1.22 7.66 -8.42
CA HIS A 86 1.59 8.99 -8.93
C HIS A 86 2.71 9.66 -8.13
N GLU A 87 3.03 9.15 -6.93
CA GLU A 87 4.16 9.62 -6.11
C GLU A 87 5.47 8.92 -6.50
N CYS A 88 5.42 7.93 -7.40
CA CYS A 88 6.62 7.24 -7.84
C CYS A 88 7.56 8.19 -8.59
N PRO A 89 8.87 8.18 -8.27
CA PRO A 89 9.85 8.96 -9.02
C PRO A 89 9.89 8.50 -10.48
N LYS A 90 10.07 9.46 -11.39
CA LYS A 90 10.25 9.15 -12.81
C LYS A 90 11.60 8.45 -13.01
N PRO A 91 11.64 7.23 -13.58
CA PRO A 91 12.90 6.56 -13.87
C PRO A 91 13.74 7.35 -14.88
N THR A 92 15.06 7.24 -14.76
CA THR A 92 16.05 7.94 -15.60
C THR A 92 16.57 7.10 -16.77
N CYS A 93 16.25 5.80 -16.81
CA CYS A 93 16.65 4.85 -17.83
C CYS A 93 15.50 4.45 -18.74
N ASP A 94 15.83 3.94 -19.93
CA ASP A 94 14.85 3.52 -20.94
C ASP A 94 14.09 2.24 -20.55
N GLU A 95 14.74 1.34 -19.78
CA GLU A 95 14.19 0.05 -19.39
C GLU A 95 14.08 -0.12 -17.85
N PRO A 96 13.14 0.60 -17.19
CA PRO A 96 12.94 0.47 -15.76
C PRO A 96 12.11 -0.78 -15.41
N VAL A 97 12.55 -1.52 -14.39
CA VAL A 97 11.96 -2.80 -13.98
C VAL A 97 11.12 -2.64 -12.72
N LEU A 98 9.96 -3.32 -12.66
CA LEU A 98 9.15 -3.40 -11.44
C LEU A 98 9.59 -4.63 -10.62
N LEU A 99 10.17 -4.39 -9.45
CA LEU A 99 10.62 -5.47 -8.58
C LEU A 99 9.45 -6.06 -7.77
N PRO A 100 9.51 -7.35 -7.42
CA PRO A 100 8.57 -7.96 -6.48
C PRO A 100 8.52 -7.16 -5.17
N GLY A 101 7.33 -6.94 -4.64
CA GLY A 101 7.18 -6.21 -3.38
C GLY A 101 7.26 -4.69 -3.49
N LYS A 102 7.35 -4.12 -4.69
CA LYS A 102 7.50 -2.67 -4.90
C LYS A 102 6.33 -2.11 -5.72
N CYS A 103 6.01 -0.85 -5.48
CA CYS A 103 5.09 -0.08 -6.33
C CYS A 103 5.81 0.55 -7.52
N CYS A 104 6.97 1.16 -7.26
CA CYS A 104 7.68 1.97 -8.25
C CYS A 104 8.69 1.14 -9.02
N LYS A 105 8.85 1.46 -10.31
CA LYS A 105 9.90 0.88 -11.14
C LYS A 105 11.26 1.49 -10.81
N THR A 106 12.32 0.69 -10.91
CA THR A 106 13.69 1.09 -10.62
C THR A 106 14.62 0.73 -11.79
N CYS A 107 15.71 1.46 -11.94
CA CYS A 107 16.74 1.18 -12.94
C CYS A 107 17.72 0.13 -12.38
N LEU A 108 18.03 -0.92 -13.15
CA LEU A 108 18.92 -2.02 -12.70
C LEU A 108 20.38 -1.56 -12.49
N GLY A 109 20.78 -0.45 -13.12
CA GLY A 109 22.09 0.17 -12.93
C GLY A 109 22.38 0.56 -11.48
N ASP A 110 21.34 0.91 -10.70
CA ASP A 110 21.46 1.27 -9.29
C ASP A 110 21.53 0.03 -8.36
N GLN A 111 21.29 -1.18 -8.90
CA GLN A 111 21.18 -2.42 -8.13
C GLN A 111 22.07 -3.55 -8.65
N LYS A 112 23.14 -3.24 -9.40
CA LYS A 112 24.11 -4.25 -9.89
C LYS A 112 24.64 -5.19 -8.80
N PHE A 113 24.55 -4.84 -7.52
CA PHE A 113 25.00 -5.66 -6.40
C PHE A 113 24.12 -6.86 -6.05
N VAL A 114 22.81 -6.87 -6.34
CA VAL A 114 21.95 -8.01 -5.93
C VAL A 114 22.05 -9.17 -6.94
N TYR A 115 21.98 -8.88 -8.24
CA TYR A 115 22.10 -9.90 -9.28
C TYR A 115 23.50 -10.53 -9.39
N LEU A 116 24.56 -9.80 -9.02
CA LEU A 116 25.92 -10.35 -8.98
C LEU A 116 26.15 -11.29 -7.77
N LEU A 117 25.36 -11.17 -6.71
CA LEU A 117 25.41 -12.12 -5.59
C LEU A 117 24.70 -13.43 -5.94
N ASP A 118 23.61 -13.38 -6.71
CA ASP A 118 22.90 -14.59 -7.15
C ASP A 118 23.68 -15.37 -8.23
N TRP A 119 24.38 -14.70 -9.15
CA TRP A 119 25.24 -15.37 -10.15
C TRP A 119 26.43 -16.11 -9.50
N ASN A 120 26.94 -15.60 -8.38
CA ASN A 120 28.01 -16.25 -7.62
C ASN A 120 27.53 -17.47 -6.83
N ILE A 121 26.22 -17.62 -6.58
CA ILE A 121 25.65 -18.80 -5.91
C ILE A 121 25.37 -19.92 -6.93
N THR A 122 24.98 -19.59 -8.17
CA THR A 122 24.78 -20.61 -9.22
C THR A 122 26.08 -21.12 -9.89
N ASN A 123 27.24 -20.58 -9.52
CA ASN A 123 28.56 -21.01 -10.02
C ASN A 123 29.55 -21.42 -8.91
N ALA A 124 29.08 -21.70 -7.70
CA ALA A 124 29.87 -22.24 -6.60
C ALA A 124 29.64 -23.74 -6.40
#